data_AF-A0A2H0JXY2-F1
#
_entry.id   AF-A0A2H0JXY2-F1
#
_cell.length_a   1.000
_cell.length_b   1.000
_cell.length_c   1.000
_cell.angle_alpha   90.00
_cell.angle_beta   90.00
_cell.angle_gamma   90.00
#
_symmetry.space_group_name_H-M   'P 1'
#
loop_
_entity.id
_entity.type
_entity.pdbx_description
1 polymer ?
#
loop_
_entity_poly.entity_id
_entity_poly.type
_entity_poly.pdbx_seq_one_letter_code
_entity_poly.pdbx_strand_id
1 'polypeptide(L)'
;MSTDYDWYRFLSTRPDLDEANFWKPSGGQSFKALRRGEPLIFKLKAAHRHAIVGFGLFTLFQHMSVYDAWHLFGDATGAPGMDAVVERVGKYVHRGEMQRPSRSHTIGCILLASPIFFEKPLWIRAPADWKNQIVAGKTYSLDHGEGRRIWQECLARAAAIPLPESASENLGRIQEVTTRGQGYYVEPRLGQGLFRLSVTQHLAFDAASPPKLGPVHTTPEPAVAVENGVYQGVRSEVWPGHSS
;
A
#
# COMPACT_ATOMS: atom_id res chain seq x y z
N MET A 1 0.57 9.42 5.93
CA MET A 1 -0.15 10.32 5.00
C MET A 1 -1.28 11.03 5.73
N SER A 2 -1.61 12.29 5.38
CA SER A 2 -2.79 12.95 5.97
C SER A 2 -4.06 12.37 5.35
N THR A 3 -5.01 11.95 6.18
CA THR A 3 -6.31 11.41 5.78
C THR A 3 -7.44 12.37 6.11
N ASP A 4 -8.56 12.18 5.43
CA ASP A 4 -9.84 12.82 5.69
C ASP A 4 -10.54 12.14 6.88
N TYR A 5 -11.18 12.94 7.75
CA TYR A 5 -11.84 12.41 8.94
C TYR A 5 -13.06 11.56 8.60
N ASP A 6 -13.83 11.93 7.56
CA ASP A 6 -15.00 11.16 7.15
C ASP A 6 -14.61 9.86 6.45
N TRP A 7 -13.49 9.84 5.71
CA TRP A 7 -12.90 8.61 5.17
C TRP A 7 -12.50 7.65 6.29
N TYR A 8 -11.77 8.14 7.30
CA TYR A 8 -11.39 7.32 8.46
C TYR A 8 -12.62 6.79 9.20
N ARG A 9 -13.56 7.67 9.56
CA ARG A 9 -14.76 7.31 10.34
C ARG A 9 -15.61 6.28 9.61
N PHE A 10 -15.70 6.39 8.29
CA PHE A 10 -16.49 5.45 7.50
C PHE A 10 -15.85 4.05 7.48
N LEU A 11 -14.56 3.96 7.18
CA LEU A 11 -13.87 2.67 7.09
C LEU A 11 -13.63 2.03 8.46
N SER A 12 -13.44 2.82 9.53
CA SER A 12 -13.25 2.28 10.88
C SER A 12 -14.47 1.52 11.41
N THR A 13 -15.65 1.71 10.79
CA THR A 13 -16.89 0.99 11.13
C THR A 13 -17.11 -0.27 10.29
N ARG A 14 -16.14 -0.63 9.42
CA ARG A 14 -16.19 -1.78 8.50
C ARG A 14 -14.95 -2.65 8.70
N PRO A 15 -14.84 -3.31 9.86
CA PRO A 15 -13.67 -4.12 10.17
C PRO A 15 -13.52 -5.31 9.22
N ASP A 16 -14.56 -5.70 8.50
CA ASP A 16 -14.61 -6.80 7.54
C ASP A 16 -13.88 -6.52 6.21
N LEU A 17 -13.55 -5.25 5.92
CA LEU A 17 -12.81 -4.89 4.71
C LEU A 17 -11.33 -5.28 4.83
N ASP A 18 -10.88 -6.11 3.90
CA ASP A 18 -9.48 -6.56 3.79
C ASP A 18 -8.61 -5.64 2.93
N GLU A 19 -9.21 -4.63 2.32
CA GLU A 19 -8.57 -3.65 1.47
C GLU A 19 -9.15 -2.24 1.65
N ALA A 20 -8.36 -1.23 1.28
CA ALA A 20 -8.81 0.16 1.23
C ALA A 20 -8.18 0.90 0.05
N ASN A 21 -8.98 1.73 -0.61
CA ASN A 21 -8.50 2.71 -1.56
C ASN A 21 -8.32 4.06 -0.86
N PHE A 22 -7.07 4.40 -0.59
CA PHE A 22 -6.69 5.72 -0.11
C PHE A 22 -6.44 6.64 -1.31
N TRP A 23 -7.40 7.51 -1.62
CA TRP A 23 -7.33 8.29 -2.85
C TRP A 23 -6.78 9.72 -2.65
N LYS A 24 -6.11 10.21 -3.68
CA LYS A 24 -5.71 11.61 -3.87
C LYS A 24 -6.68 12.28 -4.86
N PRO A 25 -7.18 13.48 -4.56
CA PRO A 25 -8.19 14.16 -5.35
C PRO A 25 -7.70 14.62 -6.73
N SER A 26 -6.40 14.87 -6.88
CA SER A 26 -5.78 15.22 -8.17
C SER A 26 -5.10 14.02 -8.81
N GLY A 27 -5.45 13.73 -10.06
CA GLY A 27 -4.88 12.65 -10.86
C GLY A 27 -3.49 12.92 -11.44
N GLY A 28 -2.82 14.01 -11.04
CA GLY A 28 -1.52 14.42 -11.61
C GLY A 28 -0.29 13.92 -10.85
N GLN A 29 -0.45 13.47 -9.60
CA GLN A 29 0.70 13.14 -8.74
C GLN A 29 0.89 11.63 -8.60
N SER A 30 2.01 11.12 -9.12
CA SER A 30 2.46 9.76 -8.81
C SER A 30 2.75 9.57 -7.31
N PHE A 31 2.70 8.32 -6.86
CA PHE A 31 3.11 7.92 -5.51
C PHE A 31 4.21 6.86 -5.61
N LYS A 32 5.42 7.22 -5.20
CA LYS A 32 6.62 6.35 -5.24
C LYS A 32 7.34 6.25 -3.90
N ALA A 33 6.70 6.75 -2.84
CA ALA A 33 7.31 6.84 -1.52
C ALA A 33 7.40 5.50 -0.79
N LEU A 34 6.62 4.50 -1.23
CA LEU A 34 6.56 3.18 -0.61
C LEU A 34 6.73 2.07 -1.65
N ARG A 35 7.32 0.96 -1.20
CA ARG A 35 7.33 -0.33 -1.88
C ARG A 35 6.16 -1.19 -1.42
N ARG A 36 5.72 -2.11 -2.27
CA ARG A 36 4.69 -3.09 -1.93
C ARG A 36 5.04 -3.80 -0.61
N GLY A 37 4.08 -3.93 0.29
CA GLY A 37 4.23 -4.45 1.63
C GLY A 37 4.61 -3.43 2.71
N GLU A 38 5.11 -2.24 2.35
CA GLU A 38 5.48 -1.24 3.35
C GLU A 38 4.25 -0.59 4.01
N PRO A 39 4.31 -0.27 5.31
CA PRO A 39 3.19 0.31 6.01
C PRO A 39 2.96 1.78 5.63
N LEU A 40 1.75 2.09 5.21
CA LEU A 40 1.25 3.45 5.08
C LEU A 40 0.48 3.85 6.34
N ILE A 41 0.99 4.83 7.07
CA ILE A 41 0.36 5.34 8.30
C ILE A 41 -0.76 6.35 7.98
N PHE A 42 -1.93 6.19 8.59
CA PHE A 42 -3.06 7.12 8.49
C PHE A 42 -2.98 8.17 9.59
N LYS A 43 -2.95 9.43 9.22
CA LYS A 43 -2.86 10.56 10.15
C LYS A 43 -3.96 11.57 9.91
N LEU A 44 -4.63 12.07 10.93
CA LEU A 44 -5.62 13.14 10.78
C LEU A 44 -4.97 14.53 10.64
N LYS A 45 -5.79 15.53 10.32
CA LYS A 45 -5.39 16.94 10.20
C LYS A 45 -5.21 17.60 11.59
N ALA A 46 -4.77 18.86 11.59
CA ALA A 46 -4.43 19.62 12.80
C ALA A 46 -5.59 19.71 13.81
N ALA A 47 -6.84 19.78 13.33
CA ALA A 47 -8.04 19.76 14.18
C ALA A 47 -8.12 18.52 15.11
N HIS A 48 -7.44 17.43 14.74
CA HIS A 48 -7.33 16.21 15.54
C HIS A 48 -5.89 15.98 16.02
N ARG A 49 -5.13 17.06 16.25
CA ARG A 49 -3.74 17.04 16.73
C ARG A 49 -2.80 16.15 15.93
N HIS A 50 -3.08 15.98 14.63
CA HIS A 50 -2.30 15.08 13.79
C HIS A 50 -2.22 13.64 14.32
N ALA A 51 -3.25 13.19 15.05
CA ALA A 51 -3.32 11.85 15.59
C ALA A 51 -3.18 10.81 14.48
N ILE A 52 -2.43 9.76 14.78
CA ILE A 52 -2.32 8.59 13.93
C ILE A 52 -3.46 7.65 14.32
N VAL A 53 -4.26 7.28 13.32
CA VAL A 53 -5.56 6.61 13.50
C VAL A 53 -5.60 5.22 12.90
N GLY A 54 -4.48 4.73 12.40
CA GLY A 54 -4.38 3.43 11.76
C GLY A 54 -3.24 3.35 10.77
N PHE A 55 -3.19 2.23 10.06
CA PHE A 55 -2.23 1.97 8.99
C PHE A 55 -2.78 0.90 8.05
N GLY A 56 -2.15 0.74 6.89
CA GLY A 56 -2.37 -0.39 5.98
C GLY A 56 -1.11 -0.72 5.22
N LEU A 57 -1.06 -1.86 4.56
CA LEU A 57 0.10 -2.29 3.79
C LEU A 57 -0.05 -1.82 2.35
N PHE A 58 0.87 -0.98 1.88
CA PHE A 58 0.82 -0.47 0.51
C PHE A 58 0.95 -1.61 -0.49
N THR A 59 0.11 -1.62 -1.53
CA THR A 59 0.18 -2.61 -2.60
C THR A 59 0.64 -1.99 -3.90
N LEU A 60 -0.11 -1.01 -4.40
CA LEU A 60 0.20 -0.29 -5.62
C LEU A 60 -0.45 1.09 -5.65
N PHE A 61 0.01 1.92 -6.57
CA PHE A 61 -0.61 3.19 -6.90
C PHE A 61 -1.11 3.18 -8.34
N GLN A 62 -2.35 3.63 -8.57
CA GLN A 62 -2.92 3.73 -9.91
C GLN A 62 -3.86 4.92 -10.05
N HIS A 63 -3.84 5.55 -11.23
CA HIS A 63 -4.87 6.51 -11.61
C HIS A 63 -6.11 5.79 -12.12
N MET A 64 -7.26 6.11 -11.56
CA MET A 64 -8.56 5.55 -11.96
C MET A 64 -9.61 6.66 -11.97
N SER A 65 -10.64 6.52 -12.79
CA SER A 65 -11.82 7.37 -12.64
C SER A 65 -12.51 7.06 -11.30
N VAL A 66 -13.28 7.99 -10.74
CA VAL A 66 -14.10 7.74 -9.55
C VAL A 66 -15.04 6.55 -9.78
N TYR A 67 -15.59 6.41 -11.00
CA TYR A 67 -16.42 5.29 -11.40
C TYR A 67 -15.68 3.96 -11.27
N ASP A 68 -14.49 3.82 -11.87
CA ASP A 68 -13.73 2.56 -11.86
C ASP A 68 -13.28 2.20 -10.43
N ALA A 69 -12.81 3.20 -9.68
CA ALA A 69 -12.45 3.01 -8.28
C ALA A 69 -13.64 2.52 -7.45
N TRP A 70 -14.81 3.14 -7.60
CA TRP A 70 -16.02 2.69 -6.91
C TRP A 70 -16.46 1.30 -7.36
N HIS A 71 -16.38 1.00 -8.66
CA HIS A 71 -16.79 -0.29 -9.20
C HIS A 71 -15.92 -1.44 -8.69
N LEU A 72 -14.62 -1.19 -8.52
CA LEU A 72 -13.67 -2.19 -8.03
C LEU A 72 -13.69 -2.36 -6.50
N PHE A 73 -13.76 -1.24 -5.76
CA PHE A 73 -13.54 -1.24 -4.32
C PHE A 73 -14.81 -0.95 -3.50
N GLY A 74 -15.87 -0.40 -4.10
CA GLY A 74 -17.11 -0.04 -3.41
C GLY A 74 -16.84 0.76 -2.13
N ASP A 75 -17.38 0.28 -1.02
CA ASP A 75 -17.20 0.85 0.32
C ASP A 75 -15.72 0.99 0.74
N ALA A 76 -14.80 0.17 0.23
CA ALA A 76 -13.37 0.31 0.49
C ALA A 76 -12.76 1.61 -0.10
N THR A 77 -13.51 2.33 -0.94
CA THR A 77 -13.20 3.73 -1.36
C THR A 77 -13.43 4.75 -0.23
N GLY A 78 -14.06 4.30 0.86
CA GLY A 78 -14.21 5.04 2.09
C GLY A 78 -15.47 5.89 2.19
N ALA A 79 -16.49 5.68 1.37
CA ALA A 79 -17.74 6.43 1.40
C ALA A 79 -18.98 5.52 1.17
N PRO A 80 -20.19 5.91 1.64
CA PRO A 80 -21.41 5.08 1.56
C PRO A 80 -22.04 4.96 0.16
N GLY A 81 -21.32 5.39 -0.89
CA GLY A 81 -21.87 5.47 -2.24
C GLY A 81 -20.96 6.26 -3.17
N MET A 82 -21.07 5.99 -4.48
CA MET A 82 -20.30 6.69 -5.52
C MET A 82 -20.52 8.20 -5.48
N ASP A 83 -21.75 8.67 -5.29
CA ASP A 83 -22.04 10.10 -5.24
C ASP A 83 -21.39 10.77 -4.01
N ALA A 84 -21.27 10.05 -2.89
CA ALA A 84 -20.52 10.51 -1.73
C ALA A 84 -19.00 10.56 -1.97
N VAL A 85 -18.45 9.66 -2.79
CA VAL A 85 -17.05 9.75 -3.26
C VAL A 85 -16.88 11.01 -4.11
N VAL A 86 -17.75 11.24 -5.09
CA VAL A 86 -17.71 12.43 -5.96
C VAL A 86 -17.78 13.72 -5.13
N GLU A 87 -18.69 13.79 -4.15
CA GLU A 87 -18.82 14.95 -3.26
C GLU A 87 -17.53 15.20 -2.47
N ARG A 88 -16.93 14.15 -1.89
CA ARG A 88 -15.69 14.26 -1.12
C ARG A 88 -14.50 14.65 -1.97
N VAL A 89 -14.37 14.09 -3.17
CA VAL A 89 -13.36 14.52 -4.15
C VAL A 89 -13.59 16.00 -4.47
N GLY A 90 -14.84 16.41 -4.71
CA GLY A 90 -15.29 17.79 -4.88
C GLY A 90 -14.70 18.75 -3.85
N LYS A 91 -14.79 18.42 -2.55
CA LYS A 91 -14.28 19.27 -1.45
C LYS A 91 -12.80 19.61 -1.58
N TYR A 92 -12.02 18.77 -2.26
CA TYR A 92 -10.57 18.90 -2.34
C TYR A 92 -10.03 19.40 -3.69
N VAL A 93 -10.90 19.60 -4.68
CA VAL A 93 -10.51 19.99 -6.05
C VAL A 93 -10.63 21.53 -6.33
N HIS A 94 -11.08 22.37 -5.39
CA HIS A 94 -11.37 23.82 -5.66
C HIS A 94 -10.12 24.73 -5.75
N ARG A 95 -9.98 25.80 -6.56
CA ARG A 95 -10.90 26.88 -7.02
C ARG A 95 -10.57 27.43 -8.45
N GLY A 96 -9.94 26.62 -9.32
CA GLY A 96 -9.48 27.05 -10.66
C GLY A 96 -9.91 26.14 -11.83
N GLU A 97 -10.48 24.97 -11.55
CA GLU A 97 -11.02 24.07 -12.57
C GLU A 97 -12.49 24.44 -12.86
N MET A 98 -12.84 24.64 -14.13
CA MET A 98 -14.19 25.08 -14.53
C MET A 98 -15.28 24.01 -14.34
N GLN A 99 -14.90 22.74 -14.14
CA GLN A 99 -15.85 21.64 -13.99
C GLN A 99 -15.85 21.08 -12.58
N ARG A 100 -17.06 20.86 -12.04
CA ARG A 100 -17.25 20.08 -10.82
C ARG A 100 -16.80 18.64 -11.07
N PRO A 101 -16.09 17.99 -10.13
CA PRO A 101 -15.77 16.58 -10.25
C PRO A 101 -17.03 15.75 -10.52
N SER A 102 -16.89 14.81 -11.44
CA SER A 102 -17.94 13.87 -11.84
C SER A 102 -17.45 12.45 -11.60
N ARG A 103 -18.27 11.45 -11.97
CA ARG A 103 -17.89 10.04 -11.93
C ARG A 103 -16.68 9.73 -12.83
N SER A 104 -16.43 10.53 -13.87
CA SER A 104 -15.28 10.38 -14.76
C SER A 104 -14.03 11.12 -14.27
N HIS A 105 -14.10 11.81 -13.13
CA HIS A 105 -12.94 12.51 -12.57
C HIS A 105 -11.85 11.52 -12.20
N THR A 106 -10.61 11.79 -12.61
CA THR A 106 -9.47 10.91 -12.31
C THR A 106 -8.90 11.21 -10.93
N ILE A 107 -8.80 10.17 -10.11
CA ILE A 107 -8.17 10.20 -8.78
C ILE A 107 -6.92 9.31 -8.76
N GLY A 108 -5.95 9.67 -7.92
CA GLY A 108 -4.80 8.82 -7.65
C GLY A 108 -5.11 7.85 -6.53
N CYS A 109 -5.26 6.57 -6.82
CA CYS A 109 -5.60 5.54 -5.84
C CYS A 109 -4.33 4.92 -5.25
N ILE A 110 -4.14 5.08 -3.95
CA ILE A 110 -3.10 4.39 -3.16
C ILE A 110 -3.79 3.21 -2.51
N LEU A 111 -3.59 2.03 -3.09
CA LEU A 111 -4.32 0.84 -2.69
C LEU A 111 -3.57 0.13 -1.56
N LEU A 112 -4.34 -0.35 -0.59
CA LEU A 112 -3.84 -0.88 0.66
C LEU A 112 -4.47 -2.23 0.95
N ALA A 113 -3.66 -3.20 1.33
CA ALA A 113 -4.11 -4.44 1.95
C ALA A 113 -4.11 -4.30 3.47
N SER A 114 -4.97 -5.07 4.15
CA SER A 114 -5.07 -5.14 5.61
C SER A 114 -5.12 -3.76 6.28
N PRO A 115 -6.10 -2.90 5.92
CA PRO A 115 -6.27 -1.64 6.61
C PRO A 115 -6.69 -1.90 8.06
N ILE A 116 -6.00 -1.26 9.00
CA ILE A 116 -6.27 -1.33 10.42
C ILE A 116 -6.57 0.07 10.93
N PHE A 117 -7.69 0.20 11.62
CA PHE A 117 -8.16 1.47 12.17
C PHE A 117 -8.24 1.41 13.69
N PHE A 118 -7.83 2.49 14.33
CA PHE A 118 -7.87 2.64 15.77
C PHE A 118 -9.04 3.54 16.16
N GLU A 119 -9.81 3.12 17.16
CA GLU A 119 -10.75 4.01 17.85
C GLU A 119 -10.01 5.10 18.61
N LYS A 120 -10.73 6.18 18.96
CA LYS A 120 -10.15 7.38 19.57
C LYS A 120 -9.26 7.12 20.79
N PRO A 121 -9.61 6.22 21.74
CA PRO A 121 -8.75 5.90 22.88
C PRO A 121 -7.42 5.24 22.49
N LEU A 122 -7.39 4.58 21.32
CA LEU A 122 -6.22 3.88 20.78
C LEU A 122 -5.44 4.75 19.79
N TRP A 123 -5.83 6.01 19.56
CA TRP A 123 -5.05 6.88 18.68
C TRP A 123 -3.61 7.06 19.17
N ILE A 124 -2.70 7.14 18.20
CA ILE A 124 -1.26 7.29 18.44
C ILE A 124 -0.89 8.76 18.32
N ARG A 125 -0.01 9.23 19.20
CA ARG A 125 0.49 10.61 19.15
C ARG A 125 1.31 10.84 17.87
N ALA A 126 1.13 12.01 17.28
CA ALA A 126 1.90 12.45 16.12
C ALA A 126 3.42 12.40 16.39
N PRO A 127 4.26 12.32 15.34
CA PRO A 127 5.70 12.43 15.51
C PRO A 127 6.09 13.75 16.20
N ALA A 128 6.94 13.71 17.22
CA ALA A 128 7.42 14.89 17.95
C ALA A 128 8.31 15.79 17.07
N ASP A 129 8.99 15.20 16.08
CA ASP A 129 9.82 15.90 15.10
C ASP A 129 9.01 16.51 13.94
N TRP A 130 7.68 16.43 14.00
CA TRP A 130 6.82 16.91 12.93
C TRP A 130 6.74 18.44 12.91
N LYS A 131 7.41 19.07 11.94
CA LYS A 131 7.25 20.50 11.65
C LYS A 131 6.02 20.73 10.78
N ASN A 132 5.30 21.84 11.00
CA ASN A 132 4.02 22.15 10.34
C ASN A 132 4.10 22.34 8.80
N GLN A 133 5.30 22.43 8.22
CA GLN A 133 5.52 22.65 6.78
C GLN A 133 6.15 21.45 6.08
N ILE A 134 5.57 20.26 6.24
CA ILE A 134 6.09 19.07 5.56
C ILE A 134 5.24 18.73 4.33
N VAL A 135 5.93 18.83 3.19
CA VAL A 135 5.54 18.43 1.84
C VAL A 135 4.99 17.00 1.85
N ALA A 136 4.01 16.73 0.99
CA ALA A 136 3.45 15.38 0.82
C ALA A 136 4.58 14.36 0.56
N GLY A 137 4.52 13.20 1.22
CA GLY A 137 5.45 12.08 0.97
C GLY A 137 6.60 11.88 1.97
N LYS A 138 6.58 12.51 3.16
CA LYS A 138 7.57 12.19 4.21
C LYS A 138 7.51 10.71 4.61
N THR A 139 8.64 10.05 4.51
CA THR A 139 8.89 8.70 4.99
C THR A 139 9.67 8.75 6.31
N TYR A 140 9.57 7.69 7.11
CA TYR A 140 10.33 7.52 8.34
C TYR A 140 11.00 6.15 8.31
N SER A 141 12.24 6.08 8.83
CA SER A 141 12.86 4.80 9.12
C SER A 141 12.11 4.12 10.26
N LEU A 142 11.74 2.86 10.08
CA LEU A 142 11.12 2.04 11.12
C LEU A 142 12.17 1.50 12.12
N ASP A 143 13.46 1.70 11.83
CA ASP A 143 14.55 1.21 12.65
C ASP A 143 15.03 2.20 13.70
N HIS A 144 14.63 3.46 13.67
CA HIS A 144 15.04 4.41 14.72
C HIS A 144 14.07 5.61 14.82
N GLY A 145 14.22 6.37 15.91
CA GLY A 145 13.49 7.62 16.14
C GLY A 145 11.97 7.45 16.15
N GLU A 146 11.27 8.46 15.64
CA GLU A 146 9.81 8.50 15.66
C GLU A 146 9.16 7.42 14.78
N GLY A 147 9.82 6.97 13.71
CA GLY A 147 9.28 5.90 12.86
C GLY A 147 9.21 4.56 13.61
N ARG A 148 10.30 4.16 14.28
CA ARG A 148 10.30 2.98 15.17
C ARG A 148 9.23 3.07 16.23
N ARG A 149 9.17 4.21 16.95
CA ARG A 149 8.20 4.41 18.03
C ARG A 149 6.76 4.23 17.53
N ILE A 150 6.40 4.94 16.46
CA ILE A 150 5.04 4.89 15.90
C ILE A 150 4.70 3.49 15.44
N TRP A 151 5.66 2.80 14.83
CA TRP A 151 5.41 1.45 14.33
C TRP A 151 5.18 0.44 15.45
N GLN A 152 6.00 0.48 16.51
CA GLN A 152 5.78 -0.33 17.71
C GLN A 152 4.42 -0.03 18.36
N GLU A 153 4.04 1.25 18.41
CA GLU A 153 2.73 1.66 18.92
C GLU A 153 1.57 1.13 18.06
N CYS A 154 1.73 1.13 16.73
CA CYS A 154 0.76 0.54 15.79
C CYS A 154 0.59 -0.96 16.02
N LEU A 155 1.70 -1.72 16.08
CA LEU A 155 1.67 -3.17 16.31
C LEU A 155 1.04 -3.51 17.66
N ALA A 156 1.39 -2.77 18.72
CA ALA A 156 0.83 -2.99 20.05
C ALA A 156 -0.69 -2.77 20.10
N ARG A 157 -1.22 -1.75 19.40
CA ARG A 157 -2.66 -1.48 19.34
C ARG A 157 -3.39 -2.46 18.44
N ALA A 158 -2.78 -2.86 17.33
CA ALA A 158 -3.33 -3.88 16.45
C ALA A 158 -3.48 -5.23 17.18
N ALA A 159 -2.52 -5.59 18.04
CA ALA A 159 -2.61 -6.78 18.87
C ALA A 159 -3.70 -6.72 19.97
N ALA A 160 -4.20 -5.51 20.28
CA ALA A 160 -5.19 -5.29 21.33
C ALA A 160 -6.64 -5.21 20.81
N ILE A 161 -6.84 -5.34 19.50
CA ILE A 161 -8.17 -5.27 18.88
C ILE A 161 -8.47 -6.54 18.07
N PRO A 162 -9.74 -6.92 17.90
CA PRO A 162 -10.11 -7.97 16.95
C PRO A 162 -9.74 -7.52 15.53
N LEU A 163 -9.04 -8.39 14.80
CA LEU A 163 -8.67 -8.16 13.41
C LEU A 163 -9.27 -9.25 12.51
N PRO A 164 -9.56 -8.94 11.24
CA PRO A 164 -9.79 -9.97 10.23
C PRO A 164 -8.63 -10.95 10.15
N GLU A 165 -8.92 -12.18 9.77
CA GLU A 165 -7.92 -13.24 9.60
C GLU A 165 -6.78 -12.79 8.68
N SER A 166 -7.09 -12.19 7.52
CA SER A 166 -6.09 -11.71 6.57
C SER A 166 -5.17 -10.63 7.15
N ALA A 167 -5.70 -9.73 7.98
CA ALA A 167 -4.91 -8.71 8.67
C ALA A 167 -4.03 -9.36 9.76
N SER A 168 -4.57 -10.29 10.54
CA SER A 168 -3.83 -11.04 11.55
C SER A 168 -2.67 -11.84 10.95
N GLU A 169 -2.91 -12.55 9.84
CA GLU A 169 -1.90 -13.30 9.08
C GLU A 169 -0.75 -12.39 8.62
N ASN A 170 -1.10 -11.28 7.96
CA ASN A 170 -0.11 -10.33 7.45
C ASN A 170 0.72 -9.70 8.58
N LEU A 171 0.10 -9.35 9.72
CA LEU A 171 0.83 -8.87 10.89
C LEU A 171 1.74 -9.92 11.52
N GLY A 172 1.31 -11.17 11.59
CA GLY A 172 2.14 -12.28 12.07
C GLY A 172 3.40 -12.44 11.22
N ARG A 173 3.26 -12.36 9.89
CA ARG A 173 4.40 -12.40 8.95
C ARG A 173 5.32 -11.19 9.13
N ILE A 174 4.78 -9.99 9.28
CA ILE A 174 5.58 -8.78 9.55
C ILE A 174 6.39 -8.95 10.82
N GLN A 175 5.77 -9.46 11.88
CA GLN A 175 6.44 -9.69 13.17
C GLN A 175 7.58 -10.70 13.02
N GLU A 176 7.37 -11.79 12.28
CA GLU A 176 8.39 -12.81 12.00
C GLU A 176 9.60 -12.23 11.24
N VAL A 177 9.35 -11.47 10.17
CA VAL A 177 10.41 -10.86 9.34
C VAL A 177 11.17 -9.79 10.13
N THR A 178 10.45 -9.01 10.96
CA THR A 178 11.04 -7.99 11.84
C THR A 178 11.96 -8.63 12.87
N THR A 179 11.52 -9.70 13.55
CA THR A 179 12.31 -10.42 14.55
C THR A 179 13.57 -11.06 13.95
N ARG A 180 13.54 -11.47 12.68
CA ARG A 180 14.69 -12.00 11.94
C ARG A 180 15.63 -10.92 11.36
N GLY A 181 15.33 -9.64 11.55
CA GLY A 181 16.13 -8.53 11.01
C GLY A 181 16.08 -8.42 9.48
N GLN A 182 15.08 -9.03 8.83
CA GLN A 182 14.93 -9.05 7.37
C GLN A 182 14.09 -7.86 6.84
N GLY A 183 13.83 -6.87 7.70
CA GLY A 183 13.04 -5.68 7.40
C GLY A 183 11.56 -5.84 7.75
N TYR A 184 10.71 -4.99 7.16
CA TYR A 184 9.27 -4.92 7.42
C TYR A 184 8.42 -5.31 6.20
N TYR A 185 9.02 -6.08 5.29
CA TYR A 185 8.45 -6.39 3.98
C TYR A 185 7.75 -7.74 4.01
N VAL A 186 6.47 -7.73 3.68
CA VAL A 186 5.71 -8.95 3.38
C VAL A 186 4.96 -8.73 2.08
N GLU A 187 4.82 -9.78 1.27
CA GLU A 187 3.82 -9.78 0.21
C GLU A 187 2.45 -10.02 0.84
N PRO A 188 1.59 -8.99 0.93
CA PRO A 188 0.35 -9.11 1.68
C PRO A 188 -0.64 -9.97 0.90
N ARG A 189 -1.47 -10.72 1.64
CA ARG A 189 -2.69 -11.30 1.07
C ARG A 189 -3.57 -10.16 0.53
N LEU A 190 -4.03 -10.29 -0.71
CA LEU A 190 -4.85 -9.29 -1.38
C LEU A 190 -6.33 -9.59 -1.17
N GLY A 191 -7.12 -8.53 -0.96
CA GLY A 191 -8.57 -8.59 -1.09
C GLY A 191 -9.01 -8.77 -2.53
N GLN A 192 -10.33 -8.94 -2.73
CA GLN A 192 -10.86 -9.31 -4.04
C GLN A 192 -10.63 -8.25 -5.12
N GLY A 193 -10.81 -6.96 -4.80
CA GLY A 193 -10.60 -5.86 -5.75
C GLY A 193 -9.13 -5.74 -6.14
N LEU A 194 -8.23 -5.76 -5.15
CA LEU A 194 -6.79 -5.78 -5.35
C LEU A 194 -6.31 -6.98 -6.17
N PHE A 195 -6.83 -8.18 -5.89
CA PHE A 195 -6.48 -9.38 -6.62
C PHE A 195 -6.88 -9.27 -8.10
N ARG A 196 -8.14 -8.91 -8.38
CA ARG A 196 -8.64 -8.70 -9.76
C ARG A 196 -7.78 -7.69 -10.51
N LEU A 197 -7.47 -6.56 -9.88
CA LEU A 197 -6.64 -5.53 -10.50
C LEU A 197 -5.22 -6.02 -10.79
N SER A 198 -4.61 -6.77 -9.87
CA SER A 198 -3.26 -7.32 -10.04
C SER A 198 -3.17 -8.28 -11.22
N VAL A 199 -4.19 -9.13 -11.42
CA VAL A 199 -4.29 -10.05 -12.56
C VAL A 199 -4.46 -9.25 -13.86
N THR A 200 -5.33 -8.25 -13.89
CA THR A 200 -5.54 -7.42 -15.08
C THR A 200 -4.27 -6.66 -15.48
N GLN A 201 -3.51 -6.12 -14.52
CA GLN A 201 -2.24 -5.44 -14.81
C GLN A 201 -1.18 -6.40 -15.36
N HIS A 202 -1.10 -7.63 -14.82
CA HIS A 202 -0.17 -8.64 -15.32
C HIS A 202 -0.51 -9.05 -16.75
N LEU A 203 -1.79 -9.34 -17.03
CA LEU A 203 -2.24 -9.67 -18.39
C LEU A 203 -2.03 -8.51 -19.38
N ALA A 204 -2.24 -7.26 -18.96
CA ALA A 204 -1.98 -6.09 -19.80
C ALA A 204 -0.48 -5.90 -20.08
N PHE A 205 0.39 -6.24 -19.13
CA PHE A 205 1.84 -6.23 -19.31
C PHE A 205 2.29 -7.34 -20.28
N ASP A 206 1.75 -8.54 -20.14
CA ASP A 206 2.05 -9.67 -21.04
C ASP A 206 1.54 -9.42 -22.47
N ALA A 207 0.38 -8.78 -22.61
CA ALA A 207 -0.13 -8.35 -23.92
C ALA A 207 0.73 -7.25 -24.57
N ALA A 208 1.37 -6.39 -23.76
CA ALA A 208 2.29 -5.35 -24.23
C ALA A 208 3.73 -5.87 -24.47
N SER A 209 4.07 -7.05 -23.96
CA SER A 209 5.35 -7.74 -24.16
C SER A 209 5.10 -9.13 -24.76
N PRO A 210 4.75 -9.23 -26.05
CA PRO A 210 4.54 -10.53 -26.67
C PRO A 210 5.79 -11.40 -26.48
N PRO A 211 5.64 -12.70 -26.15
CA PRO A 211 6.78 -13.58 -26.02
C PRO A 211 7.56 -13.54 -27.32
N LYS A 212 8.87 -13.29 -27.22
CA LYS A 212 9.78 -13.50 -28.34
C LYS A 212 9.79 -15.01 -28.63
N LEU A 213 8.90 -15.44 -29.51
CA LEU A 213 8.94 -16.76 -30.14
C LEU A 213 10.19 -16.79 -31.04
N GLY A 214 11.33 -17.07 -30.43
CA GLY A 214 12.47 -17.62 -31.15
C GLY A 214 12.17 -19.08 -31.50
N PRO A 215 12.68 -19.61 -32.63
CA PRO A 215 12.44 -20.98 -33.02
C PRO A 215 12.94 -21.93 -31.92
N VAL A 216 12.02 -22.72 -31.36
CA VAL A 216 12.35 -23.78 -30.40
C VAL A 216 12.93 -24.94 -31.19
N HIS A 217 14.24 -25.11 -31.17
CA HIS A 217 14.86 -26.39 -31.49
C HIS A 217 14.74 -27.28 -30.25
N THR A 218 13.84 -28.27 -30.30
CA THR A 218 13.75 -29.34 -29.31
C THR A 218 14.85 -30.37 -29.57
N THR A 219 15.97 -30.26 -28.88
CA THR A 219 16.81 -31.43 -28.57
C THR A 219 16.49 -31.87 -27.14
N PRO A 220 16.01 -33.11 -26.92
CA PRO A 220 15.77 -33.60 -25.56
C PRO A 220 17.11 -33.89 -24.86
N GLU A 221 17.35 -33.25 -23.72
CA GLU A 221 18.42 -33.68 -22.80
C GLU A 221 18.00 -34.94 -22.02
N PRO A 222 18.95 -35.86 -21.73
CA PRO A 222 18.67 -37.05 -20.95
C PRO A 222 18.54 -36.71 -19.46
N ALA A 223 17.66 -37.44 -18.78
CA ALA A 223 17.40 -37.31 -17.35
C ALA A 223 18.67 -37.62 -16.52
N VAL A 224 19.02 -36.70 -15.62
CA VAL A 224 20.04 -36.92 -14.58
C VAL A 224 19.34 -37.12 -13.25
N ALA A 225 19.61 -38.28 -12.64
CA ALA A 225 19.14 -38.68 -11.33
C ALA A 225 19.75 -37.80 -10.23
N VAL A 226 18.91 -37.43 -9.25
CA VAL A 226 19.32 -36.69 -8.06
C VAL A 226 19.78 -37.68 -7.00
N GLU A 227 21.07 -37.66 -6.67
CA GLU A 227 21.60 -38.32 -5.48
C GLU A 227 22.49 -37.36 -4.68
N ASN A 228 22.13 -37.22 -3.39
CA ASN A 228 22.93 -36.73 -2.27
C ASN A 228 23.28 -35.23 -2.23
N GLY A 229 22.58 -34.53 -1.32
CA GLY A 229 22.77 -33.11 -1.07
C GLY A 229 24.12 -32.76 -0.46
N VAL A 230 24.75 -31.73 -1.04
CA VAL A 230 25.53 -30.66 -0.42
C VAL A 230 25.57 -29.53 -1.45
N TYR A 231 25.07 -28.33 -1.14
CA TYR A 231 25.35 -27.13 -1.94
C TYR A 231 26.49 -26.35 -1.26
N GLN A 232 27.71 -26.50 -1.78
CA GLN A 232 28.82 -25.61 -1.51
C GLN A 232 28.80 -24.44 -2.50
N GLY A 233 29.03 -23.23 -2.00
CA GLY A 233 28.95 -21.99 -2.77
C GLY A 233 30.09 -21.79 -3.77
N VAL A 234 29.89 -20.83 -4.69
CA VAL A 234 30.96 -20.33 -5.57
C VAL A 234 30.90 -18.80 -5.62
N ARG A 235 32.03 -18.20 -5.24
CA ARG A 235 32.48 -16.83 -5.52
C ARG A 235 32.93 -16.73 -6.99
N SER A 236 32.66 -15.59 -7.63
CA SER A 236 33.50 -14.91 -8.65
C SER A 236 32.74 -13.67 -9.15
N GLU A 237 33.30 -12.56 -9.60
CA GLU A 237 34.69 -12.11 -9.77
C GLU A 237 34.71 -10.59 -9.97
N VAL A 238 35.85 -10.00 -9.65
CA VAL A 238 36.25 -8.61 -9.86
C VAL A 238 36.73 -8.44 -11.30
N TRP A 239 36.39 -7.31 -11.95
CA TRP A 239 37.06 -6.90 -13.21
C TRP A 239 37.96 -5.67 -12.96
N PRO A 240 39.19 -5.63 -13.50
CA PRO A 240 40.14 -4.54 -13.28
C PRO A 240 39.88 -3.36 -14.23
N GLY A 241 40.22 -2.16 -13.77
CA GLY A 241 40.13 -0.94 -14.56
C GLY A 241 41.18 -0.82 -15.65
N HIS A 242 40.98 0.12 -16.57
CA HIS A 242 42.03 0.72 -17.40
C HIS A 242 41.83 2.23 -17.43
N SER A 243 42.88 2.94 -17.05
CA SER A 243 43.09 4.37 -17.24
C SER A 243 43.88 4.61 -18.51
N SER A 244 43.46 5.61 -19.29
CA SER A 244 44.30 6.53 -20.07
C SER A 244 43.49 7.79 -20.30
#